data_AF-A0A7K3YXV7-F1
#
_entry.id   AF-A0A7K3YXV7-F1
#
_cell.length_a   1.000
_cell.length_b   1.000
_cell.length_c   1.000
_cell.angle_alpha   90.00
_cell.angle_beta   90.00
_cell.angle_gamma   90.00
#
_symmetry.space_group_name_H-M   'P 1'
#
loop_
_entity.id
_entity.type
_entity.pdbx_description
1 polymer ?
#
loop_
_entity_poly.entity_id
_entity_poly.type
_entity_poly.pdbx_seq_one_letter_code
_entity_poly.pdbx_strand_id
1 'polypeptide(L)'
;WCTVHHSRPEICRDFGCWRMLILDAGGKRAGRIMCQRFLASEDERLIRIFAEEIDLLPETDDAAWDERVNQVLTRAGYRIVM
;
A
#
# COMPACT_ATOMS: atom_id res chain seq x y z
N TRP A 1 -8.19 6.99 -18.00
CA TRP A 1 -9.09 8.06 -18.47
C TRP A 1 -10.37 7.91 -17.66
N CYS A 2 -10.84 8.97 -16.98
CA CYS A 2 -12.06 8.92 -16.17
C CYS A 2 -13.20 9.47 -17.03
N THR A 3 -14.29 8.73 -17.18
CA THR A 3 -15.46 9.13 -17.98
C THR A 3 -16.04 10.51 -17.57
N VAL A 4 -15.70 10.97 -16.36
CA VAL A 4 -16.21 12.20 -15.75
C VAL A 4 -15.30 13.42 -15.99
N HIS A 5 -13.99 13.24 -16.17
CA HIS A 5 -13.04 14.36 -16.22
C HIS A 5 -12.14 14.32 -17.46
N HIS A 6 -12.25 15.36 -18.30
CA HIS A 6 -11.49 15.56 -19.53
C HIS A 6 -10.03 16.02 -19.30
N SER A 7 -9.65 16.36 -18.07
CA SER A 7 -8.26 16.54 -17.61
C SER A 7 -8.04 15.79 -16.29
N ARG A 8 -6.79 15.59 -15.85
CA ARG A 8 -6.46 14.78 -14.66
C ARG A 8 -6.07 15.67 -13.45
N PRO A 9 -7.06 16.16 -12.66
CA PRO A 9 -6.83 17.05 -11.52
C PRO A 9 -6.10 16.36 -10.36
N GLU A 10 -5.57 17.15 -9.43
CA GLU A 10 -4.93 16.67 -8.18
C GLU A 10 -5.83 15.72 -7.40
N ILE A 11 -7.15 15.97 -7.42
CA ILE A 11 -8.16 15.11 -6.82
C ILE A 11 -8.21 13.71 -7.46
N CYS A 12 -7.84 13.52 -8.73
CA CYS A 12 -7.72 12.18 -9.34
C CYS A 12 -6.32 11.57 -9.17
N ARG A 13 -5.36 12.31 -8.62
CA ARG A 13 -4.02 11.84 -8.24
C ARG A 13 -4.03 11.20 -6.85
N ASP A 14 -4.95 11.63 -5.98
CA ASP A 14 -5.34 10.91 -4.77
C ASP A 14 -6.31 9.74 -5.06
N PHE A 15 -7.17 9.86 -6.08
CA PHE A 15 -8.21 8.88 -6.36
C PHE A 15 -7.88 7.93 -7.51
N GLY A 16 -6.85 7.11 -7.35
CA GLY A 16 -6.58 6.03 -8.29
C GLY A 16 -6.10 4.77 -7.58
N CYS A 17 -7.03 3.93 -7.13
CA CYS A 17 -6.79 2.53 -6.74
C CYS A 17 -5.85 2.29 -5.54
N TRP A 18 -6.07 3.00 -4.42
CA TRP A 18 -5.45 2.61 -3.14
C TRP A 18 -6.12 1.33 -2.64
N ARG A 19 -5.31 0.29 -2.41
CA ARG A 19 -5.71 -0.98 -1.81
C ARG A 19 -5.47 -0.98 -0.30
N MET A 20 -4.36 -0.41 0.16
CA MET A 20 -4.05 -0.24 1.59
C MET A 20 -3.28 1.06 1.84
N LEU A 21 -3.59 1.76 2.90
CA LEU A 21 -2.82 2.89 3.43
C LEU A 21 -1.96 2.42 4.61
N ILE A 22 -0.67 2.78 4.60
CA ILE A 22 0.30 2.38 5.63
C ILE A 22 0.71 3.63 6.40
N LEU A 23 0.52 3.58 7.72
CA LEU A 23 0.88 4.62 8.67
C LEU A 23 2.07 4.17 9.52
N ASP A 24 2.91 5.13 9.91
CA ASP A 24 3.94 4.93 10.93
C ASP A 24 3.34 4.89 12.34
N ALA A 25 4.18 4.64 13.34
CA ALA A 25 3.78 4.62 14.75
C ALA A 25 3.23 5.98 15.26
N GLY A 26 3.55 7.09 14.58
CA GLY A 26 3.03 8.42 14.85
C GLY A 26 1.71 8.73 14.14
N GLY A 27 1.17 7.79 13.35
CA GLY A 27 -0.05 7.97 12.57
C GLY A 27 0.14 8.79 11.30
N LYS A 28 1.38 9.10 10.91
CA LYS A 28 1.69 9.77 9.64
C LYS A 28 1.79 8.72 8.54
N ARG A 29 1.41 9.11 7.32
CA ARG A 29 1.50 8.24 6.14
C ARG A 29 2.96 7.85 5.87
N ALA A 30 3.26 6.57 6.03
CA ALA A 30 4.53 5.95 5.66
C ALA A 30 4.51 5.47 4.20
N GLY A 31 3.38 4.92 3.73
CA GLY A 31 3.24 4.44 2.37
C GLY A 31 1.81 4.07 2.00
N ARG A 32 1.63 3.54 0.80
CA ARG A 32 0.36 2.99 0.32
C ARG A 32 0.59 1.85 -0.67
N ILE A 33 -0.27 0.86 -0.66
CA ILE A 33 -0.29 -0.23 -1.63
C ILE A 33 -1.41 0.04 -2.63
N MET A 34 -1.08 -0.07 -3.91
CA MET A 34 -1.99 0.13 -5.02
C MET A 34 -2.58 -1.22 -5.47
N CYS A 35 -3.71 -1.22 -6.20
CA CYS A 35 -4.43 -2.44 -6.61
C CYS A 35 -3.60 -3.59 -7.21
N GLN A 36 -2.47 -3.31 -7.86
CA GLN A 36 -1.55 -4.36 -8.38
C GLN A 36 -0.49 -4.80 -7.37
N ARG A 37 -0.76 -4.69 -6.06
CA ARG A 37 0.19 -5.00 -4.98
C ARG A 37 1.48 -4.19 -5.07
N PHE A 38 1.39 -3.00 -5.64
CA PHE A 38 2.54 -2.11 -5.80
C PHE A 38 2.65 -1.16 -4.61
N LEU A 39 3.79 -1.13 -3.94
CA LEU A 39 4.06 -0.19 -2.85
C LEU A 39 4.53 1.17 -3.41
N ALA A 40 3.84 2.23 -3.01
CA ALA A 40 4.32 3.61 -3.11
C ALA A 40 4.66 4.13 -1.71
N SER A 41 5.95 4.30 -1.44
CA SER A 41 6.50 4.74 -0.15
C SER A 41 7.78 5.54 -0.38
N GLU A 42 8.08 6.47 0.54
CA GLU A 42 9.40 7.12 0.65
C GLU A 42 10.18 6.61 1.88
N ASP A 43 9.55 5.77 2.71
CA ASP A 43 10.19 5.14 3.86
C ASP A 43 11.05 3.95 3.40
N GLU A 44 12.37 4.11 3.52
CA GLU A 44 13.37 3.10 3.11
C GLU A 44 13.21 1.78 3.86
N ARG A 45 12.83 1.81 5.14
CA ARG A 45 12.63 0.60 5.93
C ARG A 45 11.39 -0.14 5.43
N LEU A 46 10.32 0.59 5.12
CA LEU A 46 9.11 0.01 4.54
C LEU A 46 9.37 -0.58 3.16
N ILE A 47 10.12 0.12 2.30
CA ILE A 47 10.53 -0.38 0.97
C ILE A 47 11.31 -1.69 1.09
N ARG A 48 12.25 -1.75 2.04
CA ARG A 48 13.06 -2.95 2.25
C ARG A 48 12.24 -4.15 2.72
N ILE A 49 11.39 -3.97 3.73
CA ILE A 49 10.50 -5.04 4.22
C ILE A 49 9.60 -5.53 3.09
N PHE A 50 9.10 -4.61 2.26
CA PHE A 50 8.24 -4.96 1.15
C PHE A 50 8.95 -5.86 0.13
N ALA A 51 10.16 -5.48 -0.30
CA ALA A 51 10.93 -6.26 -1.26
C ALA A 51 11.43 -7.61 -0.70
N GLU A 52 11.78 -7.67 0.60
CA GLU A 52 12.34 -8.86 1.22
C GLU A 52 11.27 -9.87 1.69
N GLU A 53 10.07 -9.41 2.07
CA GLU A 53 9.03 -10.27 2.67
C GLU A 53 7.72 -10.31 1.89
N ILE A 54 7.30 -9.19 1.29
CA ILE A 54 5.96 -9.05 0.69
C ILE A 54 5.95 -9.38 -0.81
N ASP A 55 6.98 -8.98 -1.56
CA ASP A 55 7.11 -9.30 -3.00
C ASP A 55 7.34 -10.80 -3.26
N LEU A 56 7.81 -11.53 -2.25
CA LEU A 56 8.08 -12.97 -2.33
C LEU A 56 6.88 -13.85 -1.93
N LEU A 57 5.75 -13.23 -1.56
CA LEU A 57 4.54 -13.93 -1.15
C LEU A 57 3.92 -14.71 -2.33
N PRO A 58 3.79 -16.05 -2.25
CA PRO A 58 3.23 -16.86 -3.33
C PRO A 58 1.70 -16.77 -3.45
N GLU A 59 1.02 -16.07 -2.55
CA GLU A 59 -0.43 -16.00 -2.45
C GLU A 59 -1.04 -15.38 -3.70
N THR A 60 -1.81 -16.16 -4.45
CA THR A 60 -2.58 -15.66 -5.60
C THR A 60 -3.93 -15.07 -5.19
N ASP A 61 -4.44 -15.48 -4.03
CA ASP A 61 -5.64 -14.91 -3.44
C ASP A 61 -5.36 -13.55 -2.79
N ASP A 62 -6.22 -12.60 -3.10
CA ASP A 62 -6.08 -11.21 -2.74
C ASP A 62 -6.36 -10.96 -1.25
N ALA A 63 -7.32 -11.68 -0.66
CA ALA A 63 -7.64 -11.54 0.76
C ALA A 63 -6.57 -12.20 1.64
N ALA A 64 -6.05 -13.36 1.23
CA ALA A 64 -4.93 -14.02 1.90
C ALA A 64 -3.65 -13.16 1.84
N TRP A 65 -3.39 -12.52 0.70
CA TRP A 65 -2.26 -11.62 0.55
C TRP A 65 -2.39 -10.38 1.44
N ASP A 66 -3.57 -9.75 1.50
CA ASP A 66 -3.82 -8.59 2.35
C ASP A 66 -3.60 -8.89 3.85
N GLU A 67 -4.11 -10.03 4.33
CA GLU A 67 -3.91 -10.46 5.71
C GLU A 67 -2.42 -10.70 6.02
N ARG A 68 -1.68 -11.29 5.06
CA ARG A 68 -0.27 -11.56 5.25
C ARG A 68 0.56 -10.28 5.30
N VAL A 69 0.29 -9.35 4.40
CA VAL A 69 0.85 -8.00 4.41
C VAL A 69 0.55 -7.29 5.71
N ASN A 70 -0.68 -7.42 6.21
CA ASN A 70 -1.08 -6.84 7.48
C ASN A 70 -0.25 -7.34 8.65
N GLN A 71 -0.03 -8.65 8.72
CA GLN A 71 0.79 -9.26 9.76
C GLN A 71 2.25 -8.81 9.71
N VAL A 72 2.87 -8.80 8.53
CA VAL A 72 4.28 -8.40 8.33
C VAL A 72 4.48 -6.95 8.74
N LEU A 73 3.65 -6.04 8.23
CA LEU A 73 3.80 -4.61 8.49
C LEU A 73 3.44 -4.24 9.93
N THR A 74 2.43 -4.87 10.53
CA THR A 74 2.09 -4.67 11.95
C THR A 74 3.24 -5.12 12.85
N ARG A 75 3.87 -6.27 12.56
CA ARG A 75 5.05 -6.75 13.31
C ARG A 75 6.24 -5.80 13.19
N ALA A 76 6.39 -5.13 12.04
CA ALA A 76 7.42 -4.13 11.82
C ALA A 76 7.17 -2.79 12.54
N GLY A 77 5.95 -2.59 13.09
CA GLY A 77 5.55 -1.39 13.83
C GLY A 77 4.77 -0.37 13.00
N TYR A 78 4.31 -0.75 11.81
CA TYR A 78 3.41 0.06 11.00
C TYR A 78 1.95 -0.26 11.32
N ARG A 79 1.05 0.65 10.97
CA ARG A 79 -0.39 0.45 11.07
C ARG A 79 -1.01 0.54 9.70
N ILE A 80 -1.85 -0.43 9.33
CA ILE A 80 -2.56 -0.41 8.06
C ILE A 80 -3.99 0.08 8.26
N VAL A 81 -4.46 0.86 7.28
CA VAL A 81 -5.83 1.32 7.14
C VAL A 81 -6.29 0.91 5.75
N MET A 82 -7.32 0.06 5.70
CA MET A 82 -7.93 -0.46 4.46
C MET A 82 -9.18 0.33 4.10
#